data_AF-A0A963QND3-F1
#
_entry.id   AF-A0A963QND3-F1
#
_cell.length_a   1.000
_cell.length_b   1.000
_cell.length_c   1.000
_cell.angle_alpha   90.00
_cell.angle_beta   90.00
_cell.angle_gamma   90.00
#
_symmetry.space_group_name_H-M   'P 1'
#
loop_
_entity.id
_entity.type
_entity.pdbx_description
1 polymer ?
#
loop_
_entity_poly.entity_id
_entity_poly.type
_entity_poly.pdbx_seq_one_letter_code
_entity_poly.pdbx_strand_id
1 'polypeptide(L)'
;MIYPMPPEWHPQDWLWIGFPHDEREWPGFLGRAQEQIAAFANAVADSGQEVRLIVRDEANAARARELVSAKVTLEQRRYGDI
;
A
#
# COMPACT_ATOMS: atom_id res chain seq x y z
N MET A 1 7.17 -25.43 20.45
CA MET A 1 6.16 -25.37 19.37
C MET A 1 6.81 -24.78 18.14
N ILE A 2 6.52 -25.33 16.97
CA ILE A 2 6.95 -24.76 15.68
C ILE A 2 5.74 -24.01 15.11
N TYR A 3 5.93 -22.76 14.69
CA TYR A 3 4.91 -21.96 14.00
C TYR A 3 5.31 -21.90 12.52
N PRO A 4 4.70 -22.72 11.65
CA PRO A 4 5.03 -22.69 10.23
C PRO A 4 4.51 -21.40 9.60
N MET A 5 5.29 -20.85 8.66
CA MET A 5 4.80 -19.79 7.78
C MET A 5 3.81 -20.43 6.79
N PRO A 6 2.53 -20.01 6.77
CA PRO A 6 1.59 -20.51 5.78
C PRO A 6 2.03 -20.09 4.36
N PRO A 7 1.69 -20.89 3.33
CA PRO A 7 1.91 -20.47 1.96
C PRO A 7 1.00 -19.28 1.61
N GLU A 8 1.37 -18.53 0.58
CA GLU A 8 0.65 -17.31 0.19
C GLU A 8 -0.81 -17.57 -0.25
N TRP A 9 -1.13 -18.75 -0.78
CA TRP A 9 -2.50 -19.12 -1.16
C TRP A 9 -3.39 -19.54 0.01
N HIS A 10 -2.84 -19.59 1.23
CA HIS A 10 -3.66 -19.80 2.43
C HIS A 10 -4.58 -18.58 2.63
N PRO A 11 -5.79 -18.73 3.22
CA PRO A 11 -6.63 -17.59 3.57
C PRO A 11 -5.83 -16.53 4.34
N GLN A 12 -5.94 -15.29 3.87
CA GLN A 12 -5.23 -14.14 4.42
C GLN A 12 -6.25 -13.21 5.07
N ASP A 13 -5.87 -12.60 6.21
CA ASP A 13 -6.73 -11.61 6.85
C ASP A 13 -6.73 -10.27 6.09
N TRP A 14 -5.55 -9.81 5.65
CA TRP A 14 -5.37 -8.55 4.91
C TRP A 14 -4.04 -8.52 4.16
N LEU A 15 -3.86 -7.53 3.29
CA LEU A 15 -2.60 -7.23 2.59
C LEU A 15 -2.02 -5.88 3.04
N TRP A 16 -0.71 -5.85 3.30
CA TRP A 16 0.06 -4.61 3.50
C TRP A 16 0.68 -4.18 2.17
N ILE A 17 0.58 -2.90 1.82
CA ILE A 17 1.15 -2.34 0.59
C ILE A 17 1.92 -1.07 0.94
N GLY A 18 3.15 -0.90 0.48
CA GLY A 18 3.91 0.34 0.64
C GLY A 18 3.47 1.39 -0.38
N PHE A 19 3.45 2.68 -0.01
CA PHE A 19 3.06 3.76 -0.94
C PHE A 19 4.22 4.68 -1.36
N PRO A 20 4.58 4.73 -2.65
CA PRO A 20 5.04 5.93 -3.33
C PRO A 20 5.61 7.14 -2.57
N HIS A 21 6.87 7.26 -2.08
CA HIS A 21 7.22 8.49 -1.32
C HIS A 21 8.55 9.21 -1.59
N ASP A 22 9.64 8.56 -2.02
CA ASP A 22 10.94 9.23 -2.22
C ASP A 22 11.26 9.41 -3.71
N GLU A 23 11.36 10.67 -4.14
CA GLU A 23 11.74 11.03 -5.52
C GLU A 23 13.16 10.54 -5.88
N ARG A 24 14.03 10.33 -4.89
CA ARG A 24 15.39 9.82 -5.13
C ARG A 24 15.38 8.34 -5.50
N GLU A 25 14.41 7.59 -5.00
CA GLU A 25 14.17 6.18 -5.36
C GLU A 25 13.38 6.09 -6.67
N TRP A 26 12.52 7.08 -6.96
CA TRP A 26 11.63 7.12 -8.12
C TRP A 26 11.81 8.36 -9.02
N PRO A 27 13.02 8.64 -9.51
CA PRO A 27 13.33 9.91 -10.17
C PRO A 27 12.55 10.08 -11.48
N GLY A 28 11.66 11.08 -11.52
CA GLY A 28 10.81 11.40 -12.66
C GLY A 28 9.58 10.48 -12.80
N PHE A 29 9.38 9.54 -11.88
CA PHE A 29 8.31 8.54 -11.96
C PHE A 29 7.45 8.45 -10.70
N LEU A 30 7.80 9.12 -9.60
CA LEU A 30 7.11 9.01 -8.32
C LEU A 30 5.59 9.16 -8.43
N GLY A 31 5.11 10.18 -9.14
CA GLY A 31 3.67 10.41 -9.32
C GLY A 31 2.97 9.26 -10.05
N ARG A 32 3.60 8.70 -11.09
CA ARG A 32 3.07 7.55 -11.82
C ARG A 32 3.12 6.27 -10.98
N ALA A 33 4.17 6.07 -10.19
CA ALA A 33 4.28 4.96 -9.26
C ALA A 33 3.16 5.03 -8.21
N GLN A 34 2.90 6.21 -7.65
CA GLN A 34 1.79 6.44 -6.72
C GLN A 34 0.43 6.07 -7.35
N GLU A 35 0.17 6.50 -8.58
CA GLU A 35 -1.07 6.15 -9.30
C GLU A 35 -1.22 4.63 -9.48
N GLN A 36 -0.14 3.95 -9.88
CA GLN A 36 -0.16 2.51 -10.11
C GLN A 36 -0.34 1.71 -8.81
N ILE A 37 0.33 2.09 -7.74
CA ILE A 37 0.19 1.44 -6.43
C ILE A 37 -1.19 1.69 -5.84
N ALA A 38 -1.74 2.90 -5.96
CA ALA A 38 -3.11 3.18 -5.54
C ALA A 38 -4.13 2.37 -6.34
N ALA A 39 -3.94 2.22 -7.65
CA ALA A 39 -4.78 1.38 -8.50
C ALA A 39 -4.72 -0.09 -8.08
N PHE A 40 -3.54 -0.60 -7.73
CA PHE A 40 -3.37 -1.95 -7.20
C PHE A 40 -4.09 -2.13 -5.86
N ALA A 41 -3.90 -1.21 -4.91
CA ALA A 41 -4.58 -1.23 -3.62
C ALA A 41 -6.11 -1.22 -3.77
N ASN A 42 -6.65 -0.43 -4.69
CA ASN A 42 -8.08 -0.42 -5.00
C ASN A 42 -8.54 -1.76 -5.59
N ALA A 43 -7.80 -2.34 -6.53
CA ALA A 43 -8.14 -3.63 -7.12
C ALA A 43 -8.17 -4.77 -6.08
N VAL A 44 -7.22 -4.78 -5.14
CA VAL A 44 -7.23 -5.76 -4.03
C VAL A 44 -8.44 -5.53 -3.12
N ALA A 45 -8.73 -4.28 -2.75
CA ALA A 45 -9.89 -3.95 -1.92
C ALA A 45 -11.23 -4.30 -2.60
N ASP A 46 -11.32 -4.12 -3.92
CA ASP A 46 -12.50 -4.51 -4.72
C ASP A 46 -12.67 -6.02 -4.86
N SER A 47 -11.61 -6.80 -4.67
CA SER A 47 -11.69 -8.27 -4.59
C SER A 47 -12.30 -8.77 -3.26
N GLY A 48 -12.45 -7.87 -2.27
CA GLY A 48 -12.97 -8.17 -0.93
C GLY A 48 -11.88 -8.46 0.10
N GLN A 49 -10.61 -8.46 -0.28
CA GLN A 49 -9.50 -8.56 0.66
C GLN A 49 -9.20 -7.21 1.31
N GLU A 50 -9.04 -7.18 2.63
CA GLU A 50 -8.70 -5.95 3.36
C GLU A 50 -7.30 -5.45 2.97
N VAL A 51 -7.16 -4.13 2.80
CA VAL A 51 -5.89 -3.50 2.42
C VAL A 51 -5.48 -2.44 3.44
N ARG A 52 -4.22 -2.51 3.85
CA ARG A 52 -3.52 -1.48 4.63
C ARG A 52 -2.42 -0.87 3.75
N LEU A 53 -2.69 0.31 3.21
CA LEU A 53 -1.71 1.07 2.45
C LEU A 53 -0.87 1.92 3.40
N ILE A 54 0.43 1.67 3.40
CA ILE A 54 1.37 2.24 4.36
C ILE A 54 1.97 3.52 3.78
N VAL A 55 1.64 4.63 4.44
CA VAL A 55 2.03 5.98 4.02
C VAL A 55 3.06 6.53 4.99
N ARG A 56 4.04 7.28 4.49
CA ARG A 56 5.20 7.68 5.32
C ARG A 56 4.90 8.84 6.27
N ASP A 57 4.22 9.83 5.75
CA ASP A 57 3.91 11.09 6.41
C ASP A 57 2.57 11.64 5.88
N GLU A 58 2.14 12.79 6.41
CA GLU A 58 0.83 13.35 6.09
C GLU A 58 0.75 13.84 4.64
N ALA A 59 1.85 14.31 4.03
CA ALA A 59 1.84 14.73 2.63
C ALA A 59 1.65 13.51 1.72
N ASN A 60 2.35 12.42 2.02
CA ASN A 60 2.19 11.14 1.35
C ASN A 60 0.78 10.55 1.56
N ALA A 61 0.24 10.65 2.78
CA ALA A 61 -1.11 10.23 3.10
C ALA A 61 -2.17 11.04 2.35
N ALA A 62 -2.03 12.36 2.27
CA ALA A 62 -2.94 13.23 1.52
C ALA A 62 -2.98 12.81 0.04
N ARG A 63 -1.81 12.59 -0.56
CA ARG A 63 -1.72 12.10 -1.94
C ARG A 63 -2.35 10.72 -2.12
N ALA A 64 -2.16 9.81 -1.18
CA ALA A 64 -2.82 8.49 -1.22
C ALA A 64 -4.35 8.62 -1.19
N ARG A 65 -4.91 9.47 -0.32
CA ARG A 65 -6.37 9.70 -0.19
C ARG A 65 -7.02 10.23 -1.46
N GLU A 66 -6.28 10.97 -2.29
CA GLU A 66 -6.77 11.43 -3.60
C GLU A 66 -6.93 10.29 -4.61
N LEU A 67 -6.16 9.21 -4.46
CA LEU A 67 -6.04 8.14 -5.46
C LEU A 67 -6.76 6.84 -5.06
N VAL A 68 -6.88 6.56 -3.76
CA VAL A 68 -7.53 5.34 -3.26
C VAL A 68 -9.01 5.55 -2.94
N SER A 69 -9.79 4.48 -3.05
CA SER A 69 -11.17 4.43 -2.58
C SER A 69 -11.23 4.36 -1.05
N ALA A 70 -12.41 4.66 -0.49
CA ALA A 70 -12.65 4.57 0.95
C ALA A 70 -12.54 3.14 1.53
N LYS A 71 -12.40 2.10 0.69
CA LYS A 71 -12.20 0.71 1.13
C LYS A 71 -10.75 0.44 1.58
N VAL A 72 -9.79 1.27 1.15
CA VAL A 72 -8.38 1.13 1.51
C VAL A 72 -8.12 1.83 2.84
N THR A 73 -7.57 1.11 3.81
CA THR A 73 -7.17 1.71 5.08
C THR A 73 -5.76 2.29 4.95
N LEU A 74 -5.57 3.55 5.33
CA LEU A 74 -4.24 4.15 5.39
C LEU A 74 -3.62 3.97 6.79
N GLU A 75 -2.38 3.50 6.85
CA GLU A 75 -1.60 3.46 8.09
C GLU A 75 -0.30 4.24 7.95
N GLN A 76 -0.09 5.22 8.83
CA GLN A 76 1.15 5.99 8.81
C GLN A 76 2.28 5.25 9.55
N ARG A 77 3.38 4.98 8.85
CA ARG A 77 4.61 4.35 9.39
C ARG A 77 5.83 4.91 8.68
N ARG A 78 6.99 4.92 9.33
CA ARG A 78 8.26 5.23 8.65
C ARG A 78 8.88 3.96 8.09
N TYR A 79 9.31 4.01 6.83
CA TYR A 79 9.95 2.91 6.11
C TYR A 79 11.01 3.46 5.14
N GLY A 80 11.79 2.54 4.55
CA GLY A 80 12.87 2.81 3.60
C GLY A 80 12.35 3.08 2.19
N ASP A 81 12.05 2.02 1.43
CA ASP A 81 11.41 2.02 0.10
C ASP A 81 9.98 1.43 0.20
N ILE A 82 9.23 1.42 -0.91
CA ILE A 82 7.81 1.05 -1.02
C ILE A 82 7.45 0.08 -2.16
#